data_AF-A0A379USL6-F1
#
_entry.id   AF-A0A379USL6-F1
#
_cell.length_a   1.000
_cell.length_b   1.000
_cell.length_c   1.000
_cell.angle_alpha   90.00
_cell.angle_beta   90.00
_cell.angle_gamma   90.00
#
_symmetry.space_group_name_H-M   'P 1'
#
loop_
_entity.id
_entity.type
_entity.pdbx_description
1 polymer ?
#
loop_
_entity_poly.entity_id
_entity_poly.type
_entity_poly.pdbx_seq_one_letter_code
_entity_poly.pdbx_strand_id
1 'polypeptide(L)'
;MIGIGSPRASIESNFALRELVGAENFYTGIARGEQERLQLALKVLREGGIYTPALREIESYDAVLVLGEDVTQTGARVALAVRQAVKGKAREMAAAQKVADWQIAAILNIGQRAKHPLFVTNVDDTRLDDIAAWTYRAPVEDQARLGFAIAHALDNTAPAVDGIDSDLQNKIDVIVQALAGAKNR
;
A
#
# COMPACT_ATOMS: atom_id res chain seq x y z
N MET A 1 -4.09 -4.98 42.31
CA MET A 1 -5.21 -5.19 41.38
C MET A 1 -4.66 -5.00 39.97
N ILE A 2 -4.97 -5.88 39.02
CA ILE A 2 -4.44 -5.81 37.64
C ILE A 2 -5.58 -5.42 36.69
N GLY A 3 -5.33 -4.48 35.78
CA GLY A 3 -6.27 -4.08 34.74
C GLY A 3 -5.77 -4.49 33.36
N ILE A 4 -6.59 -5.22 32.62
CA ILE A 4 -6.31 -5.61 31.25
C ILE A 4 -7.25 -4.82 30.33
N GLY A 5 -6.68 -3.85 29.62
CA GLY A 5 -7.37 -3.10 28.58
C GLY A 5 -7.62 -3.95 27.34
N SER A 6 -8.33 -3.35 26.37
CA SER A 6 -8.61 -3.98 25.08
C SER A 6 -8.44 -2.98 23.95
N PRO A 7 -7.80 -3.35 22.84
CA PRO A 7 -7.73 -2.51 21.63
C PRO A 7 -9.12 -2.22 21.03
N ARG A 8 -10.13 -3.02 21.39
CA ARG A 8 -11.53 -2.85 20.94
C ARG A 8 -12.37 -2.01 21.89
N ALA A 9 -11.86 -1.70 23.09
CA ALA A 9 -12.54 -0.81 24.03
C ALA A 9 -12.29 0.66 23.64
N SER A 10 -13.18 1.55 24.08
CA SER A 10 -12.96 2.99 23.85
C SER A 10 -11.72 3.48 24.59
N ILE A 11 -11.17 4.60 24.13
CA ILE A 11 -10.02 5.24 24.75
C ILE A 11 -10.37 5.65 26.19
N GLU A 12 -11.58 6.17 26.40
CA GLU A 12 -12.08 6.59 27.70
C GLU A 12 -12.21 5.42 28.68
N SER A 13 -12.70 4.26 28.22
CA SER A 13 -12.78 3.06 29.06
C SER A 13 -11.40 2.54 29.45
N ASN A 14 -10.46 2.47 28.50
CA ASN A 14 -9.09 2.08 28.79
C ASN A 14 -8.39 3.10 29.72
N PHE A 15 -8.67 4.40 29.56
CA PHE A 15 -8.15 5.46 30.42
C PHE A 15 -8.69 5.33 31.86
N ALA A 16 -10.01 5.20 32.02
CA ALA A 16 -10.62 5.03 33.34
C ALA A 16 -10.11 3.77 34.06
N LEU A 17 -9.94 2.65 33.33
CA LEU A 17 -9.36 1.43 33.88
C LEU A 17 -7.91 1.66 34.33
N ARG A 18 -7.11 2.35 33.52
CA ARG A 18 -5.72 2.68 33.86
C ARG A 18 -5.61 3.56 35.10
N GLU A 19 -6.47 4.57 35.24
CA GLU A 19 -6.52 5.42 36.44
C GLU A 19 -6.91 4.63 37.70
N LEU A 20 -7.82 3.66 37.56
CA LEU A 20 -8.28 2.82 38.68
C LEU A 20 -7.19 1.86 39.20
N VAL A 21 -6.44 1.21 38.30
CA VAL A 21 -5.44 0.19 38.68
C VAL A 21 -4.02 0.76 38.83
N GLY A 22 -3.80 1.98 38.35
CA GLY A 22 -2.50 2.61 38.23
C GLY A 22 -1.74 2.15 36.99
N ALA A 23 -0.90 3.04 36.44
CA ALA A 23 -0.20 2.79 35.18
C ALA A 23 0.70 1.54 35.20
N GLU A 24 1.30 1.20 36.35
CA GLU A 24 2.18 0.02 36.47
C GLU A 24 1.41 -1.32 36.50
N ASN A 25 0.10 -1.29 36.79
CA ASN A 25 -0.75 -2.48 36.79
C ASN A 25 -1.71 -2.55 35.59
N PHE A 26 -1.56 -1.63 34.63
CA PHE A 26 -2.36 -1.60 33.41
C PHE A 26 -1.61 -2.26 32.25
N TYR A 27 -2.29 -3.20 31.59
CA TYR A 27 -1.78 -3.92 30.43
C TYR A 27 -2.72 -3.71 29.25
N THR A 28 -2.19 -3.58 28.03
CA THR A 28 -2.99 -3.28 26.82
C THR A 28 -3.87 -4.44 26.34
N GLY A 29 -3.67 -5.64 26.90
CA GLY A 29 -4.29 -6.88 26.42
C GLY A 29 -3.68 -7.40 25.10
N ILE A 30 -2.61 -6.77 24.61
CA ILE A 30 -1.85 -7.16 23.42
C ILE A 30 -0.64 -8.00 23.84
N ALA A 31 -0.31 -9.03 23.07
CA ALA A 31 0.90 -9.82 23.31
C ALA A 31 2.16 -8.94 23.14
N ARG A 32 3.17 -9.17 23.98
CA ARG A 32 4.40 -8.35 24.00
C ARG A 32 5.05 -8.21 22.62
N GLY A 33 5.23 -9.31 21.89
CA GLY A 33 5.85 -9.28 20.57
C GLY A 33 5.03 -8.52 19.52
N GLU A 34 3.70 -8.47 19.65
CA GLU A 34 2.85 -7.66 18.79
C GLU A 34 2.94 -6.17 19.17
N GLN A 35 2.93 -5.86 20.47
CA GLN A 35 3.12 -4.51 21.00
C GLN A 35 4.44 -3.90 20.51
N GLU A 36 5.54 -4.66 20.53
CA GLU A 36 6.85 -4.22 20.05
C GLU A 36 6.83 -3.86 18.55
N ARG A 37 6.14 -4.65 17.72
CA ARG A 37 5.99 -4.36 16.28
C ARG A 37 5.11 -3.14 16.03
N LEU A 38 4.02 -2.98 16.77
CA LEU A 38 3.16 -1.80 16.67
C LEU A 38 3.92 -0.53 17.06
N GLN A 39 4.77 -0.59 18.09
CA GLN A 39 5.64 0.52 18.47
C GLN A 39 6.68 0.83 17.40
N LEU A 40 7.27 -0.19 16.77
CA LEU A 40 8.19 0.00 15.65
C LEU A 40 7.49 0.68 14.45
N ALA A 41 6.31 0.21 14.07
CA ALA A 41 5.52 0.82 13.00
C ALA A 41 5.20 2.29 13.31
N LEU A 42 4.77 2.59 14.54
CA LEU A 42 4.53 3.97 14.98
C LEU A 42 5.80 4.83 14.94
N LYS A 43 6.95 4.28 15.32
CA LYS A 43 8.23 4.97 15.27
C LYS A 43 8.59 5.32 13.81
N VAL A 44 8.49 4.36 12.91
CA VAL A 44 8.74 4.56 11.47
C VAL A 44 7.81 5.63 10.89
N LEU A 45 6.52 5.61 11.22
CA LEU A 45 5.57 6.63 10.75
C LEU A 45 5.86 8.03 11.27
N ARG A 46 6.37 8.17 12.51
CA ARG A 46 6.67 9.48 13.12
C ARG A 46 8.02 10.04 12.72
N GLU A 47 9.02 9.18 12.60
CA GLU A 47 10.44 9.57 12.47
C GLU A 47 11.00 9.30 11.06
N GLY A 48 10.37 8.41 10.28
CA GLY A 48 10.90 7.98 8.99
C GLY A 48 10.69 8.95 7.84
N GLY A 49 10.03 10.09 8.07
CA GLY A 49 9.72 11.07 7.02
C GLY A 49 8.76 10.57 5.95
N ILE A 50 8.07 9.45 6.19
CA ILE A 50 7.12 8.85 5.25
C ILE A 50 5.81 9.64 5.28
N TYR A 51 5.48 10.26 4.15
CA TYR A 51 4.20 10.93 4.00
C TYR A 51 3.06 9.92 4.00
N THR A 52 2.04 10.15 4.84
CA THR A 52 0.84 9.31 4.91
C THR A 52 -0.31 10.04 4.20
N PRO A 53 -0.69 9.63 2.99
CA PRO A 53 -1.68 10.35 2.19
C PRO A 53 -3.09 10.18 2.73
N ALA A 54 -3.95 11.15 2.42
CA ALA A 54 -5.38 11.02 2.65
C ALA A 54 -6.02 10.07 1.62
N LEU A 55 -7.15 9.45 1.96
CA LEU A 55 -7.88 8.55 1.03
C LEU A 55 -8.16 9.20 -0.32
N ARG A 56 -8.55 10.48 -0.34
CA ARG A 56 -8.83 11.23 -1.57
C ARG A 56 -7.58 11.46 -2.43
N GLU A 57 -6.42 11.52 -1.79
CA GLU A 57 -5.16 11.72 -2.51
C GLU A 57 -4.73 10.43 -3.20
N ILE A 58 -4.88 9.28 -2.52
CA ILE A 58 -4.63 7.95 -3.10
C ILE A 58 -5.39 7.78 -4.41
N GLU A 59 -6.64 8.25 -4.51
CA GLU A 59 -7.45 8.18 -5.74
C GLU A 59 -6.82 8.88 -6.96
N SER A 60 -5.86 9.78 -6.72
CA SER A 60 -5.20 10.58 -7.74
C SER A 60 -3.84 10.06 -8.17
N TYR A 61 -3.36 8.98 -7.54
CA TYR A 61 -2.07 8.37 -7.87
C TYR A 61 -2.12 7.64 -9.21
N ASP A 62 -1.00 7.69 -9.91
CA ASP A 62 -0.83 7.13 -11.25
C ASP A 62 0.04 5.88 -11.30
N ALA A 63 0.55 5.43 -10.15
CA ALA A 63 1.13 4.11 -9.92
C ALA A 63 0.91 3.71 -8.45
N VAL A 64 0.64 2.43 -8.18
CA VAL A 64 0.42 1.91 -6.82
C VAL A 64 1.13 0.58 -6.64
N LEU A 65 1.83 0.40 -5.52
CA LEU A 65 2.42 -0.86 -5.07
C LEU A 65 1.85 -1.22 -3.69
N VAL A 66 1.27 -2.42 -3.56
CA VAL A 66 0.77 -2.96 -2.29
C VAL A 66 1.67 -4.13 -1.87
N LEU A 67 2.31 -4.01 -0.71
CA LEU A 67 3.25 -5.00 -0.18
C LEU A 67 2.63 -5.84 0.94
N GLY A 68 2.47 -7.15 0.72
CA GLY A 68 2.10 -8.13 1.74
C GLY A 68 0.73 -7.95 2.39
N GLU A 69 -0.19 -7.19 1.78
CA GLU A 69 -1.41 -6.73 2.42
C GLU A 69 -2.65 -6.95 1.54
N ASP A 70 -3.70 -7.55 2.11
CA ASP A 70 -5.02 -7.57 1.49
C ASP A 70 -5.88 -6.41 2.03
N VAL A 71 -5.68 -5.23 1.43
CA VAL A 71 -6.45 -4.03 1.77
C VAL A 71 -7.95 -4.19 1.56
N THR A 72 -8.41 -5.21 0.83
CA THR A 72 -9.84 -5.47 0.67
C THR A 72 -10.48 -6.05 1.94
N GLN A 73 -9.68 -6.65 2.81
CA GLN A 73 -10.10 -7.20 4.11
C GLN A 73 -9.80 -6.24 5.26
N THR A 74 -8.68 -5.52 5.20
CA THR A 74 -8.21 -4.67 6.31
C THR A 74 -8.60 -3.20 6.17
N GLY A 75 -8.89 -2.73 4.95
CA GLY A 75 -9.12 -1.32 4.67
C GLY A 75 -10.01 -1.08 3.46
N ALA A 76 -11.31 -1.43 3.55
CA ALA A 76 -12.24 -1.30 2.41
C ALA A 76 -12.25 0.08 1.73
N ARG A 77 -12.04 1.16 2.47
CA ARG A 77 -11.92 2.53 1.92
C ARG A 77 -10.61 2.76 1.17
N VAL A 78 -9.50 2.20 1.66
CA VAL A 78 -8.20 2.22 0.96
C VAL A 78 -8.29 1.40 -0.32
N ALA A 79 -8.87 0.19 -0.25
CA ALA A 79 -9.10 -0.64 -1.44
C ALA A 79 -9.94 0.08 -2.51
N LEU A 80 -10.99 0.80 -2.10
CA LEU A 80 -11.78 1.61 -3.02
C LEU A 80 -10.93 2.74 -3.64
N ALA A 81 -10.13 3.43 -2.84
CA ALA A 81 -9.29 4.52 -3.32
C ALA A 81 -8.26 4.03 -4.34
N VAL A 82 -7.61 2.89 -4.08
CA VAL A 82 -6.71 2.21 -5.02
C VAL A 82 -7.43 1.86 -6.32
N ARG A 83 -8.66 1.34 -6.25
CA ARG A 83 -9.48 1.08 -7.46
C ARG A 83 -9.79 2.36 -8.25
N GLN A 84 -9.99 3.50 -7.59
CA GLN A 84 -10.17 4.77 -8.28
C GLN A 84 -8.88 5.23 -8.95
N ALA A 85 -7.73 5.09 -8.26
CA ALA A 85 -6.41 5.38 -8.79
C ALA A 85 -6.17 4.61 -10.08
N VAL A 86 -6.38 3.29 -10.09
CA VAL A 86 -6.21 2.46 -11.30
C VAL A 86 -7.09 2.92 -12.47
N LYS A 87 -8.31 3.39 -12.20
CA LYS A 87 -9.23 3.93 -13.22
C LYS A 87 -8.90 5.36 -13.66
N GLY A 88 -7.96 6.04 -12.99
CA GLY A 88 -7.58 7.44 -13.26
C GLY A 88 -7.11 7.65 -14.70
N LYS A 89 -6.37 6.70 -15.28
CA LYS A 89 -5.80 6.84 -16.63
C LYS A 89 -6.87 6.98 -17.71
N ALA A 90 -7.91 6.17 -17.65
CA ALA A 90 -9.05 6.27 -18.55
C ALA A 90 -9.77 7.63 -18.43
N ARG A 91 -9.87 8.18 -17.20
CA ARG A 91 -10.44 9.50 -16.96
C ARG A 91 -9.59 10.62 -17.54
N GLU A 92 -8.27 10.57 -17.34
CA GLU A 92 -7.33 11.53 -17.93
C GLU A 92 -7.43 11.53 -19.46
N MET A 93 -7.47 10.35 -20.07
CA MET A 93 -7.62 10.22 -21.52
C MET A 93 -8.96 10.74 -22.04
N ALA A 94 -10.06 10.48 -21.32
CA ALA A 94 -11.38 11.01 -21.68
C ALA A 94 -11.45 12.55 -21.55
N ALA A 95 -10.80 13.12 -20.52
CA ALA A 95 -10.73 14.57 -20.35
C ALA A 95 -9.90 15.25 -21.45
N ALA A 96 -8.76 14.65 -21.83
CA ALA A 96 -7.96 15.14 -22.95
C ALA A 96 -8.71 15.07 -24.29
N GLN A 97 -9.58 14.07 -24.48
CA GLN A 97 -10.41 13.93 -25.68
C GLN A 97 -11.55 14.96 -25.77
N LYS A 98 -12.18 15.37 -24.66
CA LYS A 98 -13.19 16.43 -24.65
C LYS A 98 -12.65 17.81 -25.08
N VAL A 99 -11.33 18.01 -24.99
CA VAL A 99 -10.65 19.20 -25.55
C VAL A 99 -10.40 19.05 -27.06
N ALA A 100 -10.41 17.81 -27.57
CA ALA A 100 -10.17 17.42 -28.96
C ALA A 100 -11.45 16.96 -29.69
N ASP A 101 -12.62 17.48 -29.30
CA ASP A 101 -13.96 17.03 -29.71
C ASP A 101 -14.30 17.17 -31.21
N TRP A 102 -13.37 17.56 -32.10
CA TRP A 102 -13.66 17.53 -33.54
C TRP A 102 -13.48 16.14 -34.16
N GLN A 103 -12.69 15.20 -33.61
CA GLN A 103 -12.43 13.93 -34.31
C GLN A 103 -12.43 12.63 -33.47
N ILE A 104 -13.52 11.87 -33.71
CA ILE A 104 -13.53 10.45 -34.09
C ILE A 104 -13.73 9.38 -32.99
N ALA A 105 -14.75 8.56 -33.25
CA ALA A 105 -15.21 7.35 -32.57
C ALA A 105 -14.20 6.18 -32.48
N ALA A 106 -12.92 6.39 -32.75
CA ALA A 106 -11.88 5.35 -32.73
C ALA A 106 -11.19 5.21 -31.36
N ILE A 107 -11.27 6.22 -30.48
CA ILE A 107 -10.51 6.26 -29.21
C ILE A 107 -11.25 5.59 -28.04
N LEU A 108 -12.56 5.36 -28.14
CA LEU A 108 -13.35 4.68 -27.10
C LEU A 108 -12.84 3.26 -26.77
N ASN A 109 -12.19 2.57 -27.71
CA ASN A 109 -11.57 1.26 -27.48
C ASN A 109 -10.21 1.34 -26.76
N ILE A 110 -9.49 2.46 -26.85
CA ILE A 110 -8.19 2.65 -26.20
C ILE A 110 -8.38 3.02 -24.71
N GLY A 111 -9.41 3.83 -24.40
CA GLY A 111 -9.75 4.22 -23.02
C GLY A 111 -10.23 3.06 -22.14
N GLN A 112 -10.81 2.00 -22.71
CA GLN A 112 -11.31 0.86 -21.93
C GLN A 112 -10.20 0.00 -21.28
N ARG A 113 -8.96 0.08 -21.78
CA ARG A 113 -7.80 -0.68 -21.24
C ARG A 113 -6.75 0.20 -20.57
N ALA A 114 -6.86 1.52 -20.67
CA ALA A 114 -5.91 2.43 -20.07
C ALA A 114 -6.10 2.46 -18.55
N LYS A 115 -5.18 1.79 -17.84
CA LYS A 115 -5.14 1.72 -16.37
C LYS A 115 -3.82 2.29 -15.86
N HIS A 116 -3.86 2.93 -14.70
CA HIS A 116 -2.63 3.16 -13.95
C HIS A 116 -2.12 1.83 -13.39
N PRO A 117 -0.81 1.56 -13.41
CA PRO A 117 -0.26 0.30 -12.92
C PRO A 117 -0.54 0.13 -11.43
N LEU A 118 -1.06 -1.06 -11.10
CA LEU A 118 -1.17 -1.56 -9.74
C LEU A 118 -0.35 -2.84 -9.64
N PHE A 119 0.56 -2.88 -8.69
CA PHE A 119 1.33 -4.07 -8.35
C PHE A 119 0.93 -4.54 -6.96
N VAL A 120 0.71 -5.83 -6.81
CA VAL A 120 0.31 -6.43 -5.54
C VAL A 120 1.25 -7.56 -5.20
N THR A 121 1.60 -7.68 -3.93
CA THR A 121 2.30 -8.86 -3.41
C THR A 121 1.45 -9.42 -2.27
N ASN A 122 1.22 -10.73 -2.27
CA ASN A 122 0.53 -11.40 -1.18
C ASN A 122 0.86 -12.90 -1.17
N VAL A 123 0.57 -13.58 -0.07
CA VAL A 123 0.71 -15.04 0.02
C VAL A 123 -0.35 -15.80 -0.79
N ASP A 124 -1.52 -15.20 -1.03
CA ASP A 124 -2.67 -15.84 -1.70
C ASP A 124 -3.46 -14.84 -2.56
N ASP A 125 -4.47 -15.33 -3.27
CA ASP A 125 -5.40 -14.56 -4.10
C ASP A 125 -6.07 -13.43 -3.32
N THR A 126 -6.06 -12.23 -3.89
CA THR A 126 -6.78 -11.07 -3.35
C THR A 126 -7.84 -10.60 -4.32
N ARG A 127 -8.84 -9.88 -3.80
CA ARG A 127 -9.82 -9.24 -4.66
C ARG A 127 -9.22 -8.11 -5.51
N LEU A 128 -8.01 -7.62 -5.26
CA LEU A 128 -7.35 -6.61 -6.10
C LEU A 128 -6.66 -7.19 -7.33
N ASP A 129 -6.49 -8.51 -7.40
CA ASP A 129 -5.81 -9.17 -8.52
C ASP A 129 -6.56 -8.97 -9.86
N ASP A 130 -7.88 -8.69 -9.80
CA ASP A 130 -8.72 -8.40 -10.96
C ASP A 130 -8.34 -7.09 -11.69
N ILE A 131 -7.65 -6.19 -10.99
CA ILE A 131 -7.23 -4.89 -11.51
C ILE A 131 -5.71 -4.67 -11.46
N ALA A 132 -4.94 -5.61 -10.92
CA ALA A 132 -3.49 -5.54 -10.87
C ALA A 132 -2.87 -5.73 -12.28
N ALA A 133 -1.80 -4.99 -12.56
CA ALA A 133 -0.95 -5.20 -13.72
C ALA A 133 -0.05 -6.44 -13.52
N TRP A 134 0.36 -6.71 -12.29
CA TRP A 134 1.07 -7.92 -11.90
C TRP A 134 0.88 -8.18 -10.40
N THR A 135 0.71 -9.46 -10.05
CA THR A 135 0.65 -9.94 -8.67
C THR A 135 1.81 -10.91 -8.42
N TYR A 136 2.57 -10.67 -7.37
CA TYR A 136 3.63 -11.57 -6.90
C TYR A 136 3.12 -12.42 -5.74
N ARG A 137 3.15 -13.74 -5.93
CA ARG A 137 2.73 -14.72 -4.92
C ARG A 137 3.95 -15.42 -4.37
N ALA A 138 4.27 -15.17 -3.12
CA ALA A 138 5.44 -15.76 -2.49
C ALA A 138 5.30 -15.80 -0.96
N PRO A 139 6.13 -16.60 -0.26
CA PRO A 139 6.29 -16.49 1.19
C PRO A 139 6.62 -15.06 1.63
N VAL A 140 6.32 -14.74 2.89
CA VAL A 140 6.52 -13.38 3.45
C VAL A 140 7.98 -12.91 3.32
N GLU A 141 8.94 -13.83 3.48
CA GLU A 141 10.37 -13.51 3.35
C GLU A 141 10.73 -13.07 1.93
N ASP A 142 10.23 -13.76 0.91
CA ASP A 142 10.49 -13.43 -0.49
C ASP A 142 9.79 -12.13 -0.90
N GLN A 143 8.59 -11.86 -0.36
CA GLN A 143 7.91 -10.57 -0.55
C GLN A 143 8.71 -9.41 0.06
N ALA A 144 9.31 -9.62 1.24
CA ALA A 144 10.20 -8.62 1.85
C ALA A 144 11.46 -8.39 1.01
N ARG A 145 12.06 -9.47 0.49
CA ARG A 145 13.21 -9.39 -0.44
C ARG A 145 12.87 -8.62 -1.71
N LEU A 146 11.69 -8.83 -2.29
CA LEU A 146 11.21 -8.03 -3.43
C LEU A 146 11.11 -6.55 -3.05
N GLY A 147 10.55 -6.22 -1.89
CA GLY A 147 10.44 -4.84 -1.41
C GLY A 147 11.81 -4.16 -1.26
N PHE A 148 12.80 -4.85 -0.68
CA PHE A 148 14.17 -4.35 -0.58
C PHE A 148 14.83 -4.17 -1.96
N ALA A 149 14.59 -5.08 -2.90
CA ALA A 149 15.15 -4.98 -4.25
C ALA A 149 14.56 -3.80 -5.03
N ILE A 150 13.25 -3.56 -4.91
CA ILE A 150 12.60 -2.37 -5.49
C ILE A 150 13.18 -1.10 -4.85
N ALA A 151 13.37 -1.08 -3.53
CA ALA A 151 13.97 0.05 -2.83
C ALA A 151 15.40 0.33 -3.30
N HIS A 152 16.24 -0.71 -3.42
CA HIS A 152 17.60 -0.59 -3.94
C HIS A 152 17.64 -0.08 -5.38
N ALA A 153 16.74 -0.56 -6.25
CA ALA A 153 16.66 -0.12 -7.63
C ALA A 153 16.14 1.32 -7.80
N LEU A 154 15.34 1.82 -6.86
CA LEU A 154 14.91 3.22 -6.80
C LEU A 154 15.99 4.13 -6.20
N ASP A 155 16.70 3.64 -5.18
CA ASP A 155 17.76 4.35 -4.48
C ASP A 155 18.89 3.36 -4.11
N ASN A 156 20.01 3.47 -4.83
CA ASN A 156 21.17 2.60 -4.65
C ASN A 156 21.85 2.74 -3.27
N THR A 157 21.44 3.71 -2.43
CA THR A 157 21.89 3.79 -1.04
C THR A 157 21.20 2.76 -0.14
N ALA A 158 20.05 2.22 -0.55
CA ALA A 158 19.40 1.12 0.15
C ALA A 158 20.18 -0.20 -0.03
N PRO A 159 20.10 -1.15 0.91
CA PRO A 159 20.83 -2.41 0.83
C PRO A 159 20.48 -3.24 -0.40
N ALA A 160 21.50 -3.76 -1.08
CA ALA A 160 21.31 -4.69 -2.19
C ALA A 160 20.78 -6.05 -1.70
N VAL A 161 20.02 -6.73 -2.56
CA VAL A 161 19.47 -8.07 -2.30
C VAL A 161 20.08 -9.05 -3.28
N ASP A 162 20.79 -10.04 -2.76
CA ASP A 162 21.37 -11.10 -3.58
C ASP A 162 20.33 -12.19 -3.94
N GLY A 163 20.66 -13.02 -4.93
CA GLY A 163 19.91 -14.25 -5.23
C GLY A 163 18.52 -14.04 -5.83
N ILE A 164 18.29 -12.91 -6.49
CA ILE A 164 17.08 -12.65 -7.29
C ILE A 164 17.30 -13.23 -8.69
N ASP A 165 16.36 -14.04 -9.16
CA ASP A 165 16.42 -14.60 -10.51
C ASP A 165 16.14 -13.54 -11.59
N SER A 166 16.53 -13.83 -12.83
CA SER A 166 16.41 -12.88 -13.94
C SER A 166 14.96 -12.51 -14.29
N ASP A 167 14.01 -13.43 -14.10
CA ASP A 167 12.61 -13.16 -14.42
C ASP A 167 12.00 -12.22 -13.39
N LEU A 168 12.33 -12.41 -12.11
CA LEU A 168 11.94 -11.51 -11.03
C LEU A 168 12.63 -10.15 -11.17
N GLN A 169 13.90 -10.10 -11.59
CA GLN A 169 14.60 -8.85 -11.87
C GLN A 169 13.89 -8.04 -12.96
N ASN A 170 13.48 -8.67 -14.06
CA ASN A 170 12.71 -7.99 -15.11
C ASN A 170 11.39 -7.40 -14.58
N LYS A 171 10.74 -8.06 -13.60
CA LYS A 171 9.52 -7.53 -12.96
C LYS A 171 9.83 -6.35 -12.04
N ILE A 172 10.93 -6.40 -11.30
CA ILE A 172 11.41 -5.29 -10.47
C ILE A 172 11.64 -4.06 -11.35
N ASP A 173 12.34 -4.21 -12.48
CA ASP A 173 12.63 -3.10 -13.39
C ASP A 173 11.34 -2.45 -13.92
N VAL A 174 10.32 -3.24 -14.25
CA VAL A 174 9.01 -2.72 -14.67
C VAL A 174 8.32 -1.95 -13.55
N ILE A 175 8.37 -2.45 -12.31
CA ILE A 175 7.79 -1.75 -11.15
C ILE A 175 8.52 -0.43 -10.92
N VAL A 176 9.86 -0.46 -10.90
CA VAL A 176 10.71 0.70 -10.67
C VAL A 176 10.47 1.76 -11.74
N GLN A 177 10.39 1.39 -13.02
CA GLN A 177 10.06 2.32 -14.10
C GLN A 177 8.68 2.96 -13.91
N ALA A 178 7.68 2.18 -13.51
CA ALA A 178 6.34 2.69 -13.26
C ALA A 178 6.29 3.64 -12.06
N LEU A 179 7.00 3.34 -10.98
CA LEU A 179 7.05 4.16 -9.77
C LEU A 179 7.89 5.44 -9.98
N ALA A 180 9.06 5.33 -10.62
CA ALA A 180 9.92 6.47 -10.91
C ALA A 180 9.34 7.42 -11.97
N GLY A 181 8.52 6.89 -12.88
CA GLY A 181 7.80 7.66 -13.89
C GLY A 181 6.48 8.27 -13.41
N ALA A 182 6.07 7.99 -12.16
CA ALA A 182 4.86 8.54 -11.55
C ALA A 182 4.98 10.06 -11.33
N LYS A 183 3.84 10.76 -11.30
CA LYS A 183 3.83 12.21 -11.06
C LYS A 183 4.23 12.50 -9.61
N ASN A 184 5.34 13.21 -9.42
CA ASN A 184 5.68 13.81 -8.14
C ASN A 184 4.60 14.84 -7.75
N ARG A 185 3.94 14.66 -6.60
CA ARG A 185 2.93 15.57 -6.06
C ARG A 185 3.26 15.94 -4.63
#